data_AF-A0A2W4JYM9-F1
#
_entry.id   AF-A0A2W4JYM9-F1
#
_cell.length_a   1.000
_cell.length_b   1.000
_cell.length_c   1.000
_cell.angle_alpha   90.00
_cell.angle_beta   90.00
_cell.angle_gamma   90.00
#
_symmetry.space_group_name_H-M   'P 1'
#
loop_
_entity.id
_entity.type
_entity.pdbx_description
1 polymer ?
#
loop_
_entity_poly.entity_id
_entity_poly.type
_entity_poly.pdbx_seq_one_letter_code
_entity_poly.pdbx_strand_id
1 'polypeptide(L)'
;IEQRRMTLYKVIKAIVEVQREFLEKGISGLKPLTLKQIADAVGVHESTVSRAINGKYVQTPRGVFELKFFFQNGLENEGGSSVCAETIKKMLKEMISKEDPYNPLSDQMIADDLNKRGIKISRRTVAKYREQLGIPSSAKRKRY
;
A
#
# COMPACT_ATOMS: atom_id res chain seq x y z
N ILE A 1 2.32 12.57 31.16
CA ILE A 1 1.30 12.52 30.07
C ILE A 1 1.72 13.38 28.88
N GLU A 2 2.30 14.56 29.12
CA GLU A 2 2.76 15.51 28.09
C GLU A 2 3.75 14.91 27.08
N GLN A 3 4.79 14.21 27.56
CA GLN A 3 5.78 13.56 26.68
C GLN A 3 5.14 12.55 25.71
N ARG A 4 4.17 11.76 26.16
CA ARG A 4 3.45 10.79 25.31
C ARG A 4 2.64 11.49 24.20
N ARG A 5 1.99 12.62 24.52
CA ARG A 5 1.26 13.43 23.53
C ARG A 5 2.23 14.05 22.52
N MET A 6 3.37 14.53 23.00
CA MET A 6 4.42 15.11 22.15
C MET A 6 4.99 14.08 21.16
N THR A 7 5.30 12.86 21.61
CA THR A 7 5.78 11.79 20.73
C THR A 7 4.74 11.42 19.67
N LEU A 8 3.47 11.27 20.06
CA LEU A 8 2.40 10.96 19.12
C LEU A 8 2.24 12.07 18.06
N TYR A 9 2.28 13.33 18.48
CA TYR A 9 2.21 14.46 17.56
C TYR A 9 3.36 14.45 16.53
N LYS A 10 4.60 14.23 17.01
CA LYS A 10 5.78 14.13 16.12
C LYS A 10 5.66 12.98 15.12
N VAL A 11 5.20 11.81 15.59
CA VAL A 11 4.96 10.63 14.75
C VAL A 11 3.90 10.93 13.69
N ILE A 12 2.75 11.50 14.07
CA ILE A 12 1.68 11.84 13.11
C ILE A 12 2.17 12.88 12.10
N LYS A 13 2.88 13.91 12.54
CA LYS A 13 3.43 14.94 11.65
C LYS A 13 4.36 14.31 10.60
N ALA A 14 5.27 13.45 11.02
CA ALA A 14 6.18 12.75 10.11
C ALA A 14 5.43 11.83 9.12
N ILE A 15 4.39 11.11 9.57
CA ILE A 15 3.54 10.31 8.69
C ILE A 15 2.86 11.20 7.63
N VAL A 16 2.27 12.32 8.04
CA VAL A 16 1.58 13.25 7.13
C VAL A 16 2.54 13.85 6.10
N GLU A 17 3.77 14.19 6.49
CA GLU A 17 4.78 14.72 5.58
C GLU A 17 5.17 13.71 4.49
N VAL A 18 5.33 12.43 4.84
CA VAL A 18 5.61 11.37 3.85
C VAL A 18 4.37 11.09 2.98
N GLN A 19 3.18 11.08 3.58
CA GLN A 19 1.94 10.66 2.94
C GLN A 19 1.12 11.81 2.32
N ARG A 20 1.74 12.97 2.04
CA ARG A 20 1.05 14.10 1.39
C ARG A 20 0.32 13.68 0.11
N GLU A 21 1.00 12.90 -0.72
CA GLU A 21 0.43 12.44 -1.98
C GLU A 21 -0.76 11.47 -1.79
N PHE A 22 -0.78 10.70 -0.71
CA PHE A 22 -1.95 9.91 -0.33
C PHE A 22 -3.14 10.79 0.05
N LEU A 23 -2.91 11.89 0.77
CA LEU A 23 -4.00 12.80 1.16
C LEU A 23 -4.64 13.47 -0.08
N GLU A 24 -3.84 13.71 -1.12
CA GLU A 24 -4.24 14.34 -2.38
C GLU A 24 -4.77 13.37 -3.46
N LYS A 25 -4.24 12.15 -3.55
CA LYS A 25 -4.57 11.18 -4.62
C LYS A 25 -5.20 9.88 -4.08
N GLY A 26 -5.32 9.73 -2.77
CA GLY A 26 -5.78 8.51 -2.11
C GLY A 26 -4.74 7.39 -2.17
N ILE A 27 -5.21 6.14 -2.16
CA ILE A 27 -4.37 4.91 -2.16
C ILE A 27 -3.34 4.89 -3.31
N SER A 28 -3.63 5.55 -4.43
CA SER A 28 -2.71 5.63 -5.56
C SER A 28 -1.45 6.45 -5.28
N GLY A 29 -1.51 7.36 -4.30
CA GLY A 29 -0.37 8.16 -3.82
C GLY A 29 0.26 7.64 -2.53
N LEU A 30 -0.11 6.44 -2.08
CA LEU A 30 0.41 5.84 -0.85
C LEU A 30 1.89 5.51 -1.02
N LYS A 31 2.74 6.13 -0.20
CA LYS A 31 4.18 5.88 -0.22
C LYS A 31 4.55 4.79 0.78
N PRO A 32 5.52 3.92 0.46
CA PRO A 32 6.04 2.95 1.42
C PRO A 32 6.64 3.67 2.60
N LEU A 33 6.28 3.20 3.80
CA LEU A 33 6.74 3.80 5.04
C LEU A 33 6.96 2.69 6.06
N THR A 34 8.15 2.66 6.64
CA THR A 34 8.53 1.69 7.66
C THR A 34 8.50 2.33 9.04
N LEU A 35 8.27 1.52 10.07
CA LEU A 35 8.34 1.99 11.46
C LEU A 35 9.71 2.57 11.78
N LYS A 36 10.78 1.94 11.25
CA LYS A 36 12.17 2.39 11.41
C LYS A 36 12.39 3.80 10.87
N GLN A 37 11.90 4.12 9.67
CA GLN A 37 12.05 5.48 9.09
C GLN A 37 11.44 6.56 9.99
N ILE A 38 10.24 6.32 10.55
CA ILE A 38 9.60 7.27 11.47
C ILE A 38 10.31 7.32 12.83
N ALA A 39 10.77 6.16 13.31
CA ALA A 39 11.51 6.05 14.56
C ALA A 39 12.80 6.87 14.50
N ASP A 40 13.56 6.74 13.41
CA ASP A 40 14.78 7.49 13.15
C ASP A 40 14.50 9.00 13.04
N ALA A 41 13.44 9.39 12.33
CA ALA A 41 13.05 10.80 12.17
C ALA A 41 12.61 11.47 13.48
N VAL A 42 12.01 10.72 14.40
CA VAL A 42 11.49 11.23 15.68
C VAL A 42 12.50 11.04 16.83
N GLY A 43 13.57 10.27 16.63
CA GLY A 43 14.59 9.97 17.63
C GLY A 43 14.13 9.00 18.72
N VAL A 44 13.33 8.00 18.35
CA VAL A 44 12.79 6.97 19.28
C VAL A 44 12.99 5.57 18.71
N HIS A 45 12.78 4.53 19.52
CA HIS A 45 12.80 3.15 19.03
C HIS A 45 11.53 2.81 18.23
N GLU A 46 11.62 1.94 17.24
CA GLU A 46 10.47 1.48 16.43
C GLU A 46 9.34 0.87 17.28
N SER A 47 9.68 0.15 18.35
CA SER A 47 8.72 -0.38 19.32
C SER A 47 7.92 0.71 20.03
N THR A 48 8.53 1.89 20.25
CA THR A 48 7.86 3.05 20.84
C THR A 48 6.86 3.66 19.86
N VAL A 49 7.23 3.77 18.58
CA VAL A 49 6.32 4.22 17.51
C VAL A 49 5.15 3.25 17.36
N SER A 50 5.44 1.95 17.25
CA SER A 50 4.43 0.89 17.12
C SER A 50 3.40 0.94 18.27
N ARG A 51 3.87 1.04 19.52
CA ARG A 51 2.99 1.18 20.69
C ARG A 51 2.21 2.48 20.69
N ALA A 52 2.78 3.59 20.19
CA ALA A 52 2.13 4.89 20.18
C ALA A 52 0.97 4.96 19.18
N ILE A 53 1.08 4.27 18.03
CA ILE A 53 0.08 4.29 16.95
C ILE A 53 -0.99 3.19 17.06
N ASN A 54 -0.72 2.12 17.81
CA ASN A 54 -1.59 0.94 17.84
C ASN A 54 -3.00 1.29 18.38
N GLY A 55 -4.04 0.92 17.63
CA GLY A 55 -5.42 1.25 17.99
C GLY A 55 -5.75 2.74 17.96
N LYS A 56 -4.93 3.55 17.26
CA LYS A 56 -5.18 4.97 17.03
C LYS A 56 -5.61 5.21 15.61
N TYR A 57 -6.59 6.09 15.46
CA TYR A 57 -7.20 6.44 14.19
C TYR A 57 -6.98 7.92 13.92
N VAL A 58 -6.84 8.25 12.64
CA VAL A 58 -6.71 9.62 12.16
C VAL A 58 -7.79 9.87 11.11
N GLN A 59 -8.48 10.99 11.27
CA GLN A 59 -9.39 11.49 10.24
C GLN A 59 -8.57 12.24 9.18
N THR A 60 -8.74 11.85 7.93
CA THR A 60 -8.11 12.47 6.77
C THR A 60 -9.20 12.94 5.79
N PRO A 61 -8.87 13.79 4.81
CA PRO A 61 -9.80 14.13 3.72
C PRO A 61 -10.29 12.90 2.92
N ARG A 62 -9.59 11.77 3.04
CA ARG A 62 -9.92 10.49 2.37
C ARG A 62 -10.73 9.54 3.25
N GLY A 63 -11.09 9.95 4.47
CA GLY A 63 -11.79 9.13 5.45
C GLY A 63 -10.97 8.87 6.73
N VAL A 64 -11.49 7.99 7.59
CA VAL A 64 -10.84 7.62 8.86
C VAL A 64 -9.99 6.37 8.64
N PHE A 65 -8.71 6.44 9.00
CA PHE A 65 -7.77 5.33 8.86
C PHE A 65 -7.07 5.05 10.19
N GLU A 66 -6.80 3.77 10.46
CA GLU A 66 -5.88 3.41 11.53
C GLU A 66 -4.46 3.87 11.15
N LEU A 67 -3.70 4.44 12.09
CA LEU A 67 -2.34 4.92 11.79
C LEU A 67 -1.42 3.79 11.28
N LYS A 68 -1.65 2.55 11.72
CA LYS A 68 -0.92 1.36 11.25
C LYS A 68 -1.08 1.13 9.74
N PHE A 69 -2.19 1.58 9.13
CA PHE A 69 -2.43 1.45 7.70
C PHE A 69 -1.31 2.06 6.85
N PHE A 70 -0.72 3.17 7.29
CA PHE A 70 0.32 3.88 6.54
C PHE A 70 1.66 3.15 6.53
N PHE A 71 1.87 2.18 7.41
CA PHE A 71 3.12 1.43 7.51
C PHE A 71 3.09 0.19 6.60
N GLN A 72 2.97 0.43 5.29
CA GLN A 72 3.02 -0.62 4.28
C GLN A 72 4.44 -0.79 3.77
N ASN A 73 4.86 -2.05 3.64
CA ASN A 73 6.06 -2.39 2.90
C ASN A 73 5.82 -2.14 1.41
N GLY A 74 6.79 -1.48 0.76
CA GLY A 74 6.80 -1.27 -0.67
C GLY A 74 7.57 -2.36 -1.41
N LEU A 75 7.24 -2.55 -2.68
CA LEU A 75 8.14 -3.19 -3.65
C LEU A 75 9.00 -2.10 -4.28
N GLU A 76 10.29 -2.38 -4.43
CA GLU A 76 11.28 -1.48 -5.02
C GLU A 76 11.20 -1.55 -6.55
N ASN A 77 11.05 -0.40 -7.22
CA ASN A 77 11.16 -0.31 -8.67
C ASN A 77 12.56 0.14 -9.11
N GLU A 78 12.93 -0.18 -10.35
CA GLU A 78 14.24 0.18 -10.94
C GLU A 78 14.48 1.69 -11.05
N GLY A 79 13.44 2.52 -10.96
CA GLY A 79 13.54 3.98 -10.97
C GLY A 79 13.64 4.64 -9.59
N GLY A 80 13.83 3.87 -8.51
CA GLY A 80 13.85 4.39 -7.13
C GLY A 80 12.48 4.78 -6.57
N SER A 81 11.39 4.53 -7.31
CA SER A 81 10.01 4.70 -6.85
C SER A 81 9.50 3.40 -6.24
N SER A 82 9.11 3.40 -4.97
CA SER A 82 8.60 2.19 -4.32
C SER A 82 7.07 2.22 -4.27
N VAL A 83 6.40 1.11 -4.62
CA VAL A 83 4.92 1.03 -4.68
C VAL A 83 4.38 0.15 -3.57
N CYS A 84 3.36 0.62 -2.86
CA CYS A 84 2.70 -0.12 -1.80
C CYS A 84 1.87 -1.30 -2.32
N ALA A 85 1.82 -2.39 -1.54
CA ALA A 85 1.00 -3.56 -1.83
C ALA A 85 -0.49 -3.22 -2.04
N GLU A 86 -1.03 -2.26 -1.28
CA GLU A 86 -2.43 -1.85 -1.39
C GLU A 86 -2.72 -1.11 -2.71
N THR A 87 -1.77 -0.33 -3.20
CA THR A 87 -1.85 0.32 -4.51
C THR A 87 -1.87 -0.71 -5.62
N ILE A 88 -1.01 -1.74 -5.54
CA ILE A 88 -0.98 -2.85 -6.49
C ILE A 88 -2.30 -3.63 -6.47
N LYS A 89 -2.85 -3.93 -5.29
CA LYS A 89 -4.17 -4.58 -5.16
C LYS A 89 -5.27 -3.76 -5.81
N LYS A 90 -5.26 -2.44 -5.64
CA LYS A 90 -6.22 -1.55 -6.29
C LYS A 90 -6.07 -1.60 -7.82
N MET A 91 -4.85 -1.50 -8.33
CA MET A 91 -4.57 -1.62 -9.78
C MET A 91 -5.01 -2.97 -10.32
N LEU A 92 -4.73 -4.06 -9.60
CA LEU A 92 -5.15 -5.42 -9.94
C LEU A 92 -6.67 -5.51 -10.05
N LYS A 93 -7.41 -4.96 -9.09
CA LYS A 93 -8.87 -4.91 -9.11
C LYS A 93 -9.40 -4.10 -10.30
N GLU A 94 -8.79 -2.95 -10.59
CA GLU A 94 -9.16 -2.11 -11.74
C GLU A 94 -8.90 -2.82 -13.09
N MET A 95 -7.74 -3.48 -13.25
CA MET A 95 -7.41 -4.23 -14.46
C MET A 95 -8.39 -5.38 -14.69
N ILE A 96 -8.68 -6.16 -13.64
CA ILE A 96 -9.63 -7.29 -13.72
C ILE A 96 -11.06 -6.78 -13.95
N SER A 97 -11.45 -5.64 -13.37
CA SER A 97 -12.80 -5.08 -13.60
C SER A 97 -13.05 -4.63 -15.04
N LYS A 98 -11.97 -4.35 -15.80
CA LYS A 98 -12.01 -3.91 -17.20
C LYS A 98 -11.61 -5.02 -18.18
N GLU A 99 -11.43 -6.25 -17.70
CA GLU A 99 -10.99 -7.36 -18.54
C GLU A 99 -12.10 -7.83 -19.49
N ASP A 100 -11.69 -8.42 -20.62
CA ASP A 100 -12.61 -9.11 -21.51
C ASP A 100 -13.06 -10.44 -20.85
N PRO A 101 -14.36 -10.66 -20.60
CA PRO A 101 -14.86 -11.91 -20.02
C PRO A 101 -14.56 -13.16 -20.85
N TYR A 102 -14.37 -13.02 -22.17
CA TYR A 102 -14.04 -14.12 -23.08
C TYR A 102 -12.53 -14.41 -23.11
N ASN A 103 -11.71 -13.43 -22.72
CA ASN A 103 -10.25 -13.56 -22.64
C ASN A 103 -9.70 -12.90 -21.36
N PRO A 104 -9.96 -13.49 -20.18
CA PRO A 104 -9.58 -12.89 -18.90
C PRO A 104 -8.06 -12.82 -18.74
N LEU A 105 -7.59 -11.77 -18.07
CA LEU A 105 -6.17 -11.51 -17.87
C LEU A 105 -5.56 -12.56 -16.94
N SER A 106 -4.52 -13.24 -17.41
CA SER A 106 -3.77 -14.18 -16.58
C SER A 106 -2.88 -13.45 -15.57
N ASP A 107 -2.55 -14.10 -14.45
CA ASP A 107 -1.64 -13.55 -13.44
C ASP A 107 -0.26 -13.19 -14.05
N GLN A 108 0.15 -13.90 -15.12
CA GLN A 108 1.37 -13.59 -15.86
C GLN A 108 1.22 -12.31 -16.69
N MET A 109 0.13 -12.17 -17.46
CA MET A 109 -0.12 -10.96 -18.25
C MET A 109 -0.22 -9.71 -17.38
N ILE A 110 -0.83 -9.83 -16.20
CA ILE A 110 -0.93 -8.72 -15.25
C ILE A 110 0.45 -8.37 -14.70
N ALA A 111 1.27 -9.37 -14.33
CA ALA A 111 2.65 -9.13 -13.93
C ALA A 111 3.43 -8.43 -15.06
N ASP A 112 3.31 -8.87 -16.31
CA ASP A 112 4.03 -8.28 -17.44
C ASP A 112 3.61 -6.82 -17.69
N ASP A 113 2.31 -6.51 -17.61
CA ASP A 113 1.80 -5.13 -17.73
C ASP A 113 2.30 -4.22 -16.59
N LEU A 114 2.32 -4.73 -15.36
CA LEU A 114 2.86 -3.99 -14.21
C LEU A 114 4.37 -3.76 -14.35
N ASN A 115 5.13 -4.76 -14.81
CA ASN A 115 6.57 -4.61 -15.09
C ASN A 115 6.83 -3.59 -16.21
N LYS A 116 6.00 -3.56 -17.27
CA LYS A 116 6.07 -2.52 -18.34
C LYS A 116 5.82 -1.12 -17.80
N ARG A 117 5.00 -0.97 -16.76
CA ARG A 117 4.78 0.31 -16.05
C ARG A 117 5.89 0.63 -15.03
N GLY A 118 6.96 -0.16 -15.00
CA GLY A 118 8.09 -0.02 -14.08
C GLY A 118 7.87 -0.64 -12.70
N ILE A 119 6.76 -1.35 -12.47
CA ILE A 119 6.46 -1.99 -11.18
C ILE A 119 7.04 -3.41 -11.17
N LYS A 120 8.17 -3.60 -10.49
CA LYS A 120 8.81 -4.92 -10.39
C LYS A 120 8.00 -5.87 -9.52
N ILE A 121 7.27 -6.78 -10.16
CA ILE A 121 6.43 -7.75 -9.46
C ILE A 121 6.48 -9.12 -10.14
N SER A 122 6.52 -10.17 -9.32
CA SER A 122 6.46 -11.55 -9.80
C SER A 122 5.02 -12.02 -10.01
N ARG A 123 4.81 -12.97 -10.93
CA ARG A 123 3.54 -13.68 -11.09
C ARG A 123 3.02 -14.25 -9.76
N ARG A 124 3.90 -14.81 -8.91
CA ARG A 124 3.52 -15.38 -7.60
C ARG A 124 2.99 -14.30 -6.66
N THR A 125 3.58 -13.11 -6.69
CA THR A 125 3.11 -11.96 -5.90
C THR A 125 1.74 -11.47 -6.38
N VAL A 126 1.53 -11.39 -7.71
CA VAL A 126 0.23 -11.05 -8.30
C VAL A 126 -0.83 -12.08 -7.88
N ALA A 127 -0.54 -13.38 -8.00
CA ALA A 127 -1.46 -14.45 -7.59
C ALA A 127 -1.82 -14.35 -6.10
N LYS A 128 -0.82 -14.12 -5.23
CA LYS A 128 -1.04 -13.90 -3.79
C LYS A 128 -1.98 -12.72 -3.52
N TYR A 129 -1.78 -11.58 -4.19
CA TYR A 129 -2.65 -10.42 -4.01
C TYR A 129 -4.05 -10.63 -4.60
N ARG A 130 -4.16 -11.35 -5.73
CA ARG A 130 -5.45 -11.76 -6.30
C ARG A 130 -6.26 -12.61 -5.32
N GLU A 131 -5.62 -13.59 -4.70
CA GLU A 131 -6.25 -14.46 -3.69
C GLU A 131 -6.68 -13.69 -2.45
N GLN A 132 -5.87 -12.75 -1.96
CA GLN A 132 -6.24 -11.86 -0.85
C GLN A 132 -7.46 -10.98 -1.17
N LEU A 133 -7.69 -10.66 -2.45
CA LEU A 133 -8.86 -9.93 -2.92
C LEU A 133 -10.08 -10.83 -3.19
N GLY A 134 -9.96 -12.15 -2.98
CA GLY A 134 -11.03 -13.12 -3.24
C GLY A 134 -11.34 -13.32 -4.73
N ILE A 135 -10.43 -12.93 -5.62
CA ILE A 135 -10.65 -13.00 -7.06
C ILE A 135 -10.23 -14.38 -7.58
N PRO A 136 -11.10 -15.14 -8.27
CA PRO A 136 -10.75 -16.46 -8.79
C PRO A 136 -9.72 -16.38 -9.92
N SER A 137 -9.05 -17.49 -10.24
CA SER A 137 -8.05 -17.54 -11.33
C SER A 137 -8.67 -17.22 -12.69
N SER A 138 -7.85 -16.78 -13.66
CA SER A 138 -8.32 -16.44 -15.01
C SER A 138 -9.13 -17.57 -15.67
N ALA A 139 -8.71 -18.83 -15.49
CA ALA A 139 -9.43 -20.00 -16.00
C ALA A 139 -10.87 -20.13 -15.46
N LYS A 140 -11.11 -19.70 -14.21
CA LYS A 140 -12.44 -19.70 -13.59
C LYS A 140 -13.26 -18.44 -13.91
N ARG A 141 -12.63 -17.38 -14.42
CA ARG A 141 -13.30 -16.13 -14.82
C ARG A 141 -13.77 -16.13 -16.27
N LYS A 142 -13.19 -17.01 -17.11
CA LYS A 142 -13.52 -17.12 -18.53
C LYS A 142 -14.98 -17.55 -18.72
N ARG A 143 -15.73 -16.76 -19.48
CA ARG A 143 -17.07 -17.12 -19.96
C ARG A 143 -16.95 -17.80 -21.32
N TYR A 144 -17.79 -18.81 -21.55
CA TYR A 144 -17.95 -19.49 -22.84
C TYR A 144 -19.14 -18.92 -23.58
#